data_AF-A0A434I5T6-F1
#
_entry.id   AF-A0A434I5T6-F1
#
_cell.length_a   1.000
_cell.length_b   1.000
_cell.length_c   1.000
_cell.angle_alpha   90.00
_cell.angle_beta   90.00
_cell.angle_gamma   90.00
#
_symmetry.space_group_name_H-M   'P 1'
#
loop_
_entity.id
_entity.type
_entity.pdbx_description
1 polymer ?
#
loop_
_entity_poly.entity_id
_entity_poly.type
_entity_poly.pdbx_seq_one_letter_code
_entity_poly.pdbx_strand_id
1 'polypeptide(L)'
;MTRPVERTGTFQLAGEAKGQALVFSQPLSFWGGIDAETGHIIDHSHPGLGQNVAGKILVMPSGRGSSSSSSVLAEAIRRGTAPAGILLERPDPILAVGAIVAEFLYDIRMPLVVCDISN
;
A
#
# COMPACT_ATOMS: atom_id res chain seq x y z
N MET A 1 -20.98 -18.89 -2.65
CA MET A 1 -20.62 -17.81 -1.72
C MET A 1 -19.23 -18.12 -1.18
N THR A 2 -18.24 -17.30 -1.51
CA THR A 2 -16.89 -17.42 -0.96
C THR A 2 -16.93 -17.03 0.52
N ARG A 3 -16.45 -17.92 1.39
CA ARG A 3 -16.38 -17.68 2.83
C ARG A 3 -15.33 -16.59 3.09
N PRO A 4 -15.58 -15.63 4.00
CA PRO A 4 -14.57 -14.66 4.38
C PRO A 4 -13.35 -15.40 4.94
N VAL A 5 -12.17 -15.06 4.43
CA VAL A 5 -10.89 -15.57 4.92
C VAL A 5 -10.40 -14.58 5.97
N GLU A 6 -10.29 -15.04 7.20
CA GLU A 6 -9.67 -14.27 8.29
C GLU A 6 -8.20 -14.64 8.37
N ARG A 7 -7.35 -13.62 8.49
CA ARG A 7 -5.89 -13.79 8.62
C ARG A 7 -5.40 -12.99 9.79
N THR A 8 -4.46 -13.58 10.52
CA THR A 8 -3.72 -12.87 11.58
C THR A 8 -2.42 -12.34 11.00
N GLY A 9 -2.05 -11.12 11.37
CA GLY A 9 -0.83 -10.47 10.93
C GLY A 9 -0.26 -9.55 12.00
N THR A 10 0.90 -8.97 11.70
CA THR A 10 1.57 -7.98 12.54
C THR A 10 1.43 -6.61 11.90
N PHE A 11 0.93 -5.63 12.65
CA PHE A 11 0.90 -4.25 12.17
C PHE A 11 2.32 -3.65 12.16
N GLN A 12 2.70 -3.01 11.05
CA GLN A 12 3.75 -1.98 11.07
C GLN A 12 3.14 -0.61 11.42
N LEU A 13 1.87 -0.40 11.06
CA LEU A 13 1.05 0.71 11.55
C LEU A 13 -0.39 0.24 11.76
N ALA A 14 -0.90 0.41 12.99
CA ALA A 14 -2.25 -0.02 13.37
C ALA A 14 -3.34 0.88 12.76
N GLY A 15 -4.52 0.30 12.52
CA GLY A 15 -5.68 1.02 12.01
C GLY A 15 -6.71 0.09 11.39
N GLU A 16 -7.72 0.69 10.78
CA GLU A 16 -8.81 -0.02 10.11
C GLU A 16 -9.03 0.56 8.71
N ALA A 17 -9.24 -0.32 7.74
CA ALA A 17 -9.53 0.07 6.37
C ALA A 17 -10.43 -0.95 5.70
N LYS A 18 -11.25 -0.48 4.76
CA LYS A 18 -12.10 -1.32 3.92
C LYS A 18 -11.99 -0.83 2.48
N GLY A 19 -11.76 -1.77 1.58
CA GLY A 19 -11.66 -1.49 0.15
C GLY A 19 -11.64 -2.79 -0.65
N GLN A 20 -11.80 -2.67 -1.96
CA GLN A 20 -11.58 -3.81 -2.85
C GLN A 20 -10.10 -4.20 -2.82
N ALA A 21 -9.81 -5.49 -2.70
CA ALA A 21 -8.45 -6.01 -2.75
C ALA A 21 -7.88 -5.83 -4.17
N LEU A 22 -6.71 -5.20 -4.24
CA LEU A 22 -5.88 -5.07 -5.44
C LEU A 22 -4.62 -5.89 -5.20
N VAL A 23 -4.57 -7.09 -5.79
CA VAL A 23 -3.59 -8.12 -5.46
C VAL A 23 -2.54 -8.24 -6.57
N PHE A 24 -1.27 -8.17 -6.20
CA PHE A 24 -0.16 -8.37 -7.10
C PHE A 24 0.80 -9.44 -6.58
N SER A 25 1.23 -10.33 -7.47
CA SER A 25 2.31 -11.29 -7.20
C SER A 25 3.70 -10.67 -7.23
N GLN A 26 3.80 -9.39 -7.63
CA GLN A 26 5.05 -8.65 -7.74
C GLN A 26 5.01 -7.38 -6.86
N PRO A 27 6.17 -6.93 -6.33
CA PRO A 27 6.26 -5.66 -5.63
C PRO A 27 5.93 -4.46 -6.51
N LEU A 28 5.30 -3.43 -5.94
CA LEU A 28 5.08 -2.14 -6.59
C LEU A 28 6.02 -1.06 -6.03
N SER A 29 6.57 -0.21 -6.90
CA SER A 29 7.36 0.96 -6.49
C SER A 29 6.44 2.17 -6.28
N PHE A 30 6.52 2.79 -5.10
CA PHE A 30 5.86 4.08 -4.87
C PHE A 30 6.68 5.24 -5.47
N TRP A 31 8.00 5.08 -5.61
CA TRP A 31 8.84 6.01 -6.34
C TRP A 31 8.87 5.66 -7.84
N GLY A 32 8.18 6.45 -8.66
CA GLY A 32 8.16 6.30 -10.13
C GLY A 32 7.31 5.16 -10.67
N GLY A 33 6.66 4.36 -9.81
CA GLY A 33 5.72 3.32 -10.24
C GLY A 33 4.24 3.66 -10.06
N ILE A 34 3.94 4.71 -9.29
CA ILE A 34 2.62 5.31 -9.18
C ILE A 34 2.70 6.81 -9.46
N ASP A 35 1.62 7.35 -10.00
CA ASP A 35 1.34 8.78 -10.00
C ASP A 35 0.69 9.15 -8.66
N ALA A 36 1.38 9.95 -7.85
CA ALA A 36 0.91 10.37 -6.53
C ALA A 36 -0.30 11.31 -6.59
N GLU A 37 -0.57 11.96 -7.72
CA GLU A 37 -1.71 12.86 -7.85
C GLU A 37 -3.01 12.13 -8.17
N THR A 38 -2.92 10.94 -8.74
CA THR A 38 -4.09 10.19 -9.22
C THR A 38 -4.24 8.81 -8.61
N GLY A 39 -3.15 8.21 -8.11
CA GLY A 39 -3.10 6.82 -7.66
C GLY A 39 -2.95 5.81 -8.79
N HIS A 40 -2.79 6.25 -10.05
CA HIS A 40 -2.58 5.33 -11.17
C HIS A 40 -1.19 4.68 -11.13
N ILE A 41 -1.15 3.38 -11.41
CA ILE A 41 0.09 2.64 -11.63
C ILE A 41 0.62 3.01 -13.02
N ILE A 42 1.81 3.61 -13.06
CA ILE A 42 2.47 4.11 -14.29
C ILE A 42 3.76 3.32 -14.62
N ASP A 43 4.16 2.38 -13.75
CA ASP A 43 5.27 1.46 -14.04
C ASP A 43 4.90 0.53 -15.21
N HIS A 44 5.52 0.75 -16.36
CA HIS A 44 5.27 -0.03 -17.57
C HIS A 44 5.75 -1.49 -17.46
N SER A 45 6.62 -1.79 -16.50
CA SER A 45 7.10 -3.15 -16.22
C SER A 45 6.19 -3.91 -15.25
N HIS A 46 5.25 -3.23 -14.58
CA HIS A 46 4.42 -3.83 -13.55
C HIS A 46 3.11 -4.37 -14.15
N PRO A 47 2.65 -5.58 -13.78
CA PRO A 47 1.40 -6.16 -14.30
C PRO A 47 0.14 -5.35 -13.93
N GLY A 48 0.26 -4.45 -12.94
CA GLY A 48 -0.79 -3.53 -12.54
C GLY A 48 -0.92 -2.26 -13.38
N LEU A 49 -0.11 -2.06 -14.43
CA LEU A 49 -0.13 -0.85 -15.26
C LEU A 49 -1.56 -0.42 -15.63
N GLY A 50 -1.87 0.86 -15.42
CA GLY A 50 -3.18 1.45 -15.72
C GLY A 50 -4.25 1.25 -14.63
N GLN A 51 -4.05 0.31 -13.69
CA GLN A 51 -4.92 0.20 -12.52
C GLN A 51 -4.69 1.35 -11.55
N ASN A 52 -5.64 1.57 -10.63
CA ASN A 52 -5.59 2.66 -9.66
C ASN A 52 -5.62 2.11 -8.23
N VAL A 53 -4.67 2.55 -7.40
CA VAL A 53 -4.53 2.08 -6.01
C VAL A 53 -5.42 2.84 -5.02
N ALA A 54 -5.94 4.01 -5.38
CA ALA A 54 -6.66 4.91 -4.50
C ALA A 54 -7.87 4.20 -3.85
N GLY A 55 -7.93 4.23 -2.52
CA GLY A 55 -9.01 3.63 -1.74
C GLY A 55 -9.11 2.10 -1.80
N LYS A 56 -8.15 1.41 -2.43
CA LYS A 56 -8.08 -0.06 -2.48
C LYS A 56 -7.31 -0.62 -1.29
N ILE A 57 -7.47 -1.91 -1.03
CA ILE A 57 -6.55 -2.65 -0.16
C ILE A 57 -5.46 -3.24 -1.05
N LEU A 58 -4.27 -2.66 -1.02
CA LEU A 58 -3.15 -3.11 -1.84
C LEU A 58 -2.49 -4.32 -1.17
N VAL A 59 -2.43 -5.45 -1.88
CA VAL A 59 -1.84 -6.70 -1.39
C VAL A 59 -0.69 -7.09 -2.31
N MET A 60 0.52 -7.21 -1.76
CA MET A 60 1.73 -7.54 -2.53
C MET A 60 2.82 -8.15 -1.65
N PRO A 61 3.84 -8.83 -2.21
CA PRO A 61 4.86 -9.48 -1.39
C PRO A 61 5.74 -8.50 -0.58
N SER A 62 6.04 -7.32 -1.13
CA SER A 62 6.76 -6.22 -0.47
C SER A 62 6.62 -4.94 -1.29
N GLY A 63 7.12 -3.81 -0.79
CA GLY A 63 7.39 -2.66 -1.66
C GLY A 63 8.61 -2.90 -2.55
N ARG A 64 8.80 -1.98 -3.50
CA ARG A 64 10.00 -1.88 -4.35
C ARG A 64 10.58 -0.46 -4.26
N GLY A 65 11.89 -0.35 -4.36
CA GLY A 65 12.59 0.93 -4.48
C GLY A 65 13.33 1.35 -3.21
N SER A 66 13.67 2.63 -3.15
CA SER A 66 14.53 3.23 -2.11
C SER A 66 13.73 4.12 -1.16
N SER A 67 14.41 4.75 -0.21
CA SER A 67 13.80 5.63 0.80
C SER A 67 12.85 6.70 0.25
N SER A 68 13.04 7.18 -0.98
CA SER A 68 12.13 8.15 -1.64
C SER A 68 10.70 7.62 -1.81
N SER A 69 10.46 6.31 -1.78
CA SER A 69 9.10 5.75 -1.79
C SER A 69 8.29 6.18 -0.56
N SER A 70 8.95 6.46 0.58
CA SER A 70 8.27 6.89 1.81
C SER A 70 7.62 8.27 1.66
N SER A 71 8.31 9.24 1.05
CA SER A 71 7.77 10.59 0.85
C SER A 71 6.64 10.60 -0.17
N VAL A 72 6.76 9.79 -1.24
CA VAL A 72 5.68 9.67 -2.23
C VAL A 72 4.44 9.01 -1.63
N LEU A 73 4.61 7.94 -0.83
CA LEU A 73 3.48 7.34 -0.13
C LEU A 73 2.82 8.35 0.83
N ALA A 74 3.60 9.08 1.62
CA ALA A 74 3.05 10.07 2.54
C ALA A 74 2.27 11.17 1.82
N GLU A 75 2.77 11.64 0.66
CA GLU A 75 2.09 12.62 -0.18
C GLU A 75 0.80 12.06 -0.80
N ALA A 76 0.82 10.82 -1.28
CA ALA A 76 -0.38 10.16 -1.80
C ALA A 76 -1.46 9.99 -0.71
N ILE A 77 -1.05 9.67 0.53
CA ILE A 77 -1.98 9.60 1.67
C ILE A 77 -2.56 10.98 1.95
N ARG A 78 -1.73 12.03 2.01
CA ARG A 78 -2.17 13.42 2.20
C ARG A 78 -3.19 13.87 1.15
N ARG A 79 -3.03 13.41 -0.10
CA ARG A 79 -3.91 13.73 -1.23
C ARG A 79 -5.18 12.87 -1.31
N GLY A 80 -5.26 11.78 -0.55
CA GLY A 80 -6.37 10.82 -0.67
C GLY A 80 -6.28 9.93 -1.93
N THR A 81 -5.10 9.80 -2.53
CA THR A 81 -4.83 9.01 -3.74
C THR A 81 -4.08 7.70 -3.44
N ALA A 82 -3.69 7.49 -2.18
CA ALA A 82 -3.08 6.27 -1.69
C ALA A 82 -4.10 5.12 -1.53
N PRO A 83 -3.61 3.87 -1.38
CA PRO A 83 -4.43 2.77 -0.87
C PRO A 83 -5.15 3.15 0.43
N ALA A 84 -6.33 2.57 0.66
CA ALA A 84 -6.99 2.65 1.96
C ALA A 84 -6.21 1.87 3.04
N GLY A 85 -5.50 0.82 2.63
CA GLY A 85 -4.65 0.01 3.48
C GLY A 85 -3.69 -0.83 2.65
N ILE A 86 -2.58 -1.26 3.26
CA ILE A 86 -1.58 -2.09 2.62
C ILE A 86 -1.39 -3.38 3.41
N LEU A 87 -1.33 -4.49 2.69
CA LEU A 87 -0.99 -5.79 3.24
C LEU A 87 0.25 -6.33 2.50
N LEU A 88 1.29 -6.65 3.26
CA LEU A 88 2.55 -7.16 2.74
C LEU A 88 2.82 -8.59 3.23
N GLU A 89 3.46 -9.40 2.38
CA GLU A 89 3.98 -10.71 2.82
C GLU A 89 5.21 -10.55 3.72
N ARG A 90 6.06 -9.56 3.41
CA ARG A 90 7.28 -9.25 4.17
C ARG A 90 7.27 -7.80 4.64
N PRO A 91 7.82 -7.50 5.84
CA PRO A 91 7.94 -6.14 6.33
C PRO A 91 8.69 -5.23 5.35
N ASP A 92 8.20 -4.01 5.17
CA ASP A 92 8.87 -2.97 4.40
C ASP A 92 8.99 -1.68 5.24
N PRO A 93 10.16 -1.43 5.86
CA PRO A 93 10.37 -0.26 6.69
C PRO A 93 10.15 1.08 5.95
N ILE A 94 10.35 1.13 4.64
CA ILE A 94 10.20 2.37 3.86
C ILE A 94 8.72 2.73 3.74
N LEU A 95 7.86 1.75 3.43
CA LEU A 95 6.42 1.97 3.38
C LEU A 95 5.85 2.26 4.78
N ALA A 96 6.36 1.58 5.81
CA ALA A 96 5.99 1.88 7.20
C ALA A 96 6.31 3.32 7.59
N VAL A 97 7.51 3.82 7.26
CA VAL A 97 7.88 5.23 7.48
C VAL A 97 6.94 6.17 6.75
N GLY A 98 6.60 5.91 5.49
CA GLY A 98 5.67 6.76 4.74
C GLY A 98 4.28 6.85 5.40
N ALA A 99 3.76 5.72 5.88
CA ALA A 99 2.48 5.66 6.58
C ALA A 99 2.52 6.38 7.94
N ILE A 100 3.57 6.17 8.74
CA ILE A 100 3.76 6.82 10.05
C ILE A 100 3.91 8.34 9.89
N VAL A 101 4.67 8.79 8.89
CA VAL A 101 4.84 10.21 8.60
C VAL A 101 3.50 10.86 8.22
N ALA A 102 2.67 10.17 7.44
CA ALA A 102 1.35 10.68 7.07
C ALA A 102 0.41 10.77 8.28
N GLU A 103 0.42 9.77 9.16
CA GLU A 103 -0.33 9.83 10.43
C GLU A 103 0.15 11.02 11.27
N PHE A 104 1.47 11.15 11.46
CA PHE A 104 2.03 12.17 12.33
C PHE A 104 1.82 13.60 11.81
N LEU A 105 1.99 13.83 10.50
CA LEU A 105 1.91 15.17 9.92
C LEU A 105 0.50 15.59 9.51
N TYR A 106 -0.36 14.64 9.12
CA TYR A 106 -1.65 14.93 8.50
C TYR A 106 -2.84 14.36 9.27
N ASP A 107 -2.61 13.60 10.35
CA ASP A 107 -3.65 12.88 11.10
C ASP A 107 -4.48 11.93 10.21
N ILE A 108 -3.86 11.41 9.15
CA ILE A 108 -4.47 10.43 8.24
C ILE A 108 -3.82 9.08 8.48
N ARG A 109 -4.59 8.12 8.99
CA ARG A 109 -4.12 6.76 9.27
C ARG A 109 -4.45 5.83 8.12
N MET A 110 -3.42 5.20 7.56
CA MET A 110 -3.54 4.11 6.58
C MET A 110 -2.88 2.86 7.16
N PRO A 111 -3.63 1.82 7.56
CA PRO A 111 -3.05 0.64 8.19
C PRO A 111 -2.11 -0.10 7.24
N LEU A 112 -1.01 -0.61 7.81
CA LEU A 112 -0.04 -1.44 7.13
C LEU A 112 0.19 -2.72 7.93
N VAL A 113 -0.18 -3.85 7.34
CA VAL A 113 -0.14 -5.18 7.96
C VAL A 113 0.84 -6.07 7.22
N VAL A 114 1.60 -6.87 7.97
CA VAL A 114 2.38 -7.99 7.43
C VAL A 114 1.67 -9.29 7.79
N CYS A 115 1.28 -10.09 6.79
CA CYS A 115 0.76 -11.45 7.03
C CYS A 115 1.00 -12.35 5.81
N ASP A 116 0.78 -13.66 5.99
CA ASP A 116 0.77 -14.59 4.85
C ASP A 116 -0.33 -14.20 3.85
N ILE A 117 0.04 -14.09 2.57
CA ILE A 117 -0.85 -13.71 1.47
C ILE A 117 -1.16 -14.87 0.52
N SER A 118 -0.68 -16.07 0.87
CA SER A 118 -0.89 -17.30 0.10
C SER A 118 -2.37 -17.68 0.12
N ASN A 119 -2.95 -18.06 -1.03
CA ASN A 119 -4.35 -18.48 -1.14
C ASN A 119 -4.64 -19.79 -0.39
#